data_AF-A0A956PB03-F1
#
_entry.id   AF-A0A956PB03-F1
#
_cell.length_a   1.000
_cell.length_b   1.000
_cell.length_c   1.000
_cell.angle_alpha   90.00
_cell.angle_beta   90.00
_cell.angle_gamma   90.00
#
_symmetry.space_group_name_H-M   'P 1'
#
loop_
_entity.id
_entity.type
_entity.pdbx_description
1 polymer ?
#
loop_
_entity_poly.entity_id
_entity_poly.type
_entity_poly.pdbx_seq_one_letter_code
_entity_poly.pdbx_strand_id
1 'polypeptide(L)'
;MVFRFAPNPRKGARVPIAAPDVRPRPGFQEVNAVPVDFSLNRGAVPRALLRGREGFTLIEIMVVVIILGILGALVVPQILNRPEQARRVKAKAEIATLSQSLDLYKLDNGFYPTTEQGLQALVQKPTGGGPVPNNWNPEGYIGDVPKDPWGNEYIFISPGVHSPGFDIESYGQDGVDGGEGFAEDIESWNLNPS
;
A
#
# COMPACT_ATOMS: atom_id res chain seq x y z
N MET A 1 -24.48 13.08 -50.41
CA MET A 1 -23.44 12.05 -50.22
C MET A 1 -23.75 11.36 -48.89
N VAL A 2 -24.26 10.12 -48.95
CA VAL A 2 -24.86 9.41 -47.81
C VAL A 2 -23.80 8.53 -47.15
N PHE A 3 -23.35 8.88 -45.94
CA PHE A 3 -22.44 8.04 -45.19
C PHE A 3 -23.21 6.93 -44.47
N ARG A 4 -22.99 5.70 -44.94
CA ARG A 4 -23.60 4.47 -44.45
C ARG A 4 -22.79 3.99 -43.23
N PHE A 5 -23.42 3.92 -42.06
CA PHE A 5 -22.87 3.30 -40.86
C PHE A 5 -22.57 1.81 -41.11
N ALA A 6 -21.35 1.37 -40.83
CA ALA A 6 -20.99 -0.05 -40.78
C ALA A 6 -21.20 -0.58 -39.34
N PRO A 7 -21.87 -1.73 -39.14
CA PRO A 7 -21.92 -2.36 -37.84
C PRO A 7 -20.79 -3.39 -37.61
N ASN A 8 -20.07 -3.20 -36.49
CA ASN A 8 -19.58 -4.18 -35.47
C ASN A 8 -18.87 -5.49 -35.87
N PRO A 9 -17.87 -5.93 -35.08
CA PRO A 9 -17.74 -7.34 -34.74
C PRO A 9 -17.70 -7.60 -33.22
N ARG A 10 -18.82 -8.16 -32.75
CA ARG A 10 -19.01 -9.15 -31.66
C ARG A 10 -17.79 -9.46 -30.77
N LYS A 11 -17.91 -9.09 -29.49
CA LYS A 11 -17.25 -9.78 -28.36
C LYS A 11 -17.68 -11.25 -28.36
N GLY A 12 -16.74 -12.21 -28.43
CA GLY A 12 -17.07 -13.62 -28.21
C GLY A 12 -16.24 -14.70 -28.93
N ALA A 13 -15.16 -14.40 -29.64
CA ALA A 13 -14.34 -15.45 -30.25
C ALA A 13 -13.39 -16.09 -29.21
N ARG A 14 -13.73 -17.29 -28.70
CA ARG A 14 -12.74 -18.16 -28.05
C ARG A 14 -11.75 -18.61 -29.11
N VAL A 15 -10.47 -18.28 -28.93
CA VAL A 15 -9.39 -18.85 -29.72
C VAL A 15 -9.24 -20.32 -29.31
N PRO A 16 -9.38 -21.31 -30.22
CA PRO A 16 -9.12 -22.70 -29.88
C PRO A 16 -7.61 -22.87 -29.67
N ILE A 17 -7.20 -23.20 -28.44
CA ILE A 17 -5.82 -23.60 -28.14
C ILE A 17 -5.66 -25.02 -28.68
N ALA A 18 -4.96 -25.18 -29.80
CA ALA A 18 -4.60 -26.49 -30.32
C ALA A 18 -3.63 -27.19 -29.35
N ALA A 19 -3.92 -28.44 -29.01
CA ALA A 19 -3.02 -29.28 -28.22
C ALA A 19 -1.67 -29.45 -28.95
N PRO A 20 -0.54 -29.43 -28.23
CA PRO A 20 0.77 -29.63 -28.86
C PRO A 20 0.86 -31.02 -29.49
N ASP A 21 1.30 -31.08 -30.75
CA ASP A 21 1.58 -32.28 -31.53
C ASP A 21 2.80 -33.01 -30.93
N VAL A 22 2.55 -33.96 -30.03
CA VAL A 22 3.57 -34.84 -29.45
C VAL A 22 3.85 -35.96 -30.42
N ARG A 23 4.83 -35.77 -31.30
CA ARG A 23 5.33 -36.87 -32.14
C ARG A 23 6.18 -37.82 -31.30
N PRO A 24 5.99 -39.14 -31.41
CA PRO A 24 6.87 -40.11 -30.78
C PRO A 24 8.28 -39.96 -31.36
N ARG A 25 9.28 -39.83 -30.48
CA ARG A 25 10.69 -39.70 -30.88
C ARG A 25 11.15 -41.04 -31.49
N PRO A 26 11.60 -41.07 -32.75
CA PRO A 26 12.19 -42.27 -33.32
C PRO A 26 13.55 -42.52 -32.64
N GLY A 27 13.72 -43.70 -32.02
CA GLY A 27 14.99 -44.11 -31.42
C GLY A 27 14.92 -44.86 -30.09
N PHE A 28 13.74 -45.04 -29.48
CA PHE A 28 13.62 -45.92 -28.32
C PHE A 28 13.46 -47.37 -28.78
N GLN A 29 14.58 -48.07 -28.81
CA GLN A 29 14.63 -49.52 -29.01
C GLN A 29 14.00 -50.21 -27.80
N GLU A 30 13.00 -51.05 -28.06
CA GLU A 30 12.34 -51.89 -27.08
C GLU A 30 13.37 -52.83 -26.45
N VAL A 31 13.77 -52.56 -25.21
CA VAL A 31 14.71 -53.39 -24.49
C VAL A 31 13.99 -54.67 -24.08
N ASN A 32 14.33 -55.78 -24.73
CA ASN A 32 13.87 -57.11 -24.37
C ASN A 32 14.20 -57.38 -22.90
N ALA A 33 13.17 -57.69 -22.10
CA ALA A 33 13.33 -58.05 -20.70
C ALA A 33 14.19 -59.31 -20.59
N VAL A 34 15.39 -59.17 -20.00
CA VAL A 34 16.19 -60.31 -19.56
C VAL A 34 15.52 -60.89 -18.31
N PRO A 35 15.11 -62.17 -18.28
CA PRO A 35 14.59 -62.77 -17.06
C PRO A 35 15.73 -62.89 -16.05
N VAL A 36 15.68 -62.08 -15.01
CA VAL A 36 16.59 -62.17 -13.87
C VAL A 36 16.05 -63.27 -12.95
N ASP A 37 16.60 -64.48 -13.07
CA ASP A 37 16.27 -65.58 -12.16
C ASP A 37 16.91 -65.33 -10.79
N PHE A 38 16.12 -64.72 -9.90
CA PHE A 38 16.52 -64.44 -8.53
C PHE A 38 16.29 -65.69 -7.66
N SER A 39 17.21 -66.65 -7.78
CA SER A 39 17.28 -67.78 -6.86
C SER A 39 17.68 -67.29 -5.47
N LEU A 40 16.68 -67.14 -4.59
CA LEU A 40 16.83 -66.74 -3.20
C LEU A 40 17.61 -67.79 -2.41
N ASN A 41 18.92 -67.61 -2.31
CA ASN A 41 19.73 -68.26 -1.29
C ASN A 41 19.24 -67.79 0.09
N ARG A 42 18.43 -68.60 0.79
CA ARG A 42 18.01 -68.36 2.18
C ARG A 42 19.19 -68.64 3.13
N GLY A 43 20.22 -67.80 3.06
CA GLY A 43 21.16 -67.65 4.15
C GLY A 43 20.42 -67.03 5.34
N ALA A 44 20.41 -67.72 6.47
CA ALA A 44 19.92 -67.18 7.73
C ALA A 44 20.66 -65.87 8.04
N VAL A 45 19.96 -64.74 7.94
CA VAL A 45 20.48 -63.44 8.36
C VAL A 45 20.61 -63.42 9.88
N PRO A 46 21.81 -63.19 10.45
CA PRO A 46 21.95 -63.00 11.88
C PRO A 46 21.14 -61.77 12.31
N ARG A 47 20.21 -61.95 13.26
CA ARG A 47 19.51 -60.86 13.94
C ARG A 47 20.48 -60.12 14.85
N ALA A 48 21.35 -59.30 14.26
CA ALA A 48 22.16 -58.35 15.00
C ALA A 48 21.27 -57.18 15.42
N LEU A 49 20.85 -57.23 16.69
CA LEU A 49 20.50 -56.11 17.57
C LEU A 49 19.58 -55.05 16.96
N LEU A 50 18.28 -55.19 17.25
CA LEU A 50 17.34 -54.07 17.26
C LEU A 50 17.94 -52.95 18.12
N ARG A 51 18.47 -51.93 17.45
CA ARG A 51 18.95 -50.69 18.03
C ARG A 51 17.86 -50.15 18.94
N GLY A 52 18.22 -49.89 20.20
CA GLY A 52 17.32 -49.42 21.24
C GLY A 52 16.54 -48.20 20.75
N ARG A 53 15.21 -48.29 20.86
CA ARG A 53 14.36 -47.10 20.84
C ARG A 53 14.56 -46.45 22.20
N GLU A 54 15.57 -45.59 22.31
CA GLU A 54 15.69 -44.69 23.44
C GLU A 54 14.47 -43.75 23.40
N GLY A 55 13.59 -43.90 24.37
CA GLY A 55 12.46 -42.98 24.55
C GLY A 55 12.97 -41.64 25.06
N PHE A 56 12.34 -40.56 24.59
CA PHE A 56 12.61 -39.21 25.08
C PHE A 56 12.54 -39.16 26.61
N THR A 57 13.54 -38.54 27.22
CA THR A 57 13.58 -38.38 28.68
C THR A 57 12.72 -37.18 29.11
N LEU A 58 12.17 -37.22 30.33
CA LEU A 58 11.41 -36.09 30.87
C LEU A 58 12.27 -34.81 30.96
N ILE A 59 13.57 -34.95 31.22
CA ILE A 59 14.50 -33.83 31.29
C ILE A 59 14.68 -33.14 29.93
N GLU A 60 14.64 -33.90 28.83
CA GLU A 60 14.79 -33.38 27.47
C GLU A 60 13.60 -32.48 27.08
N ILE A 61 12.37 -32.88 27.43
CA ILE A 61 11.19 -32.04 27.21
C ILE A 61 11.18 -30.84 28.18
N MET A 62 11.64 -31.03 29.42
CA MET A 62 11.69 -29.96 30.43
C MET A 62 12.62 -28.81 30.01
N VAL A 63 13.82 -29.12 29.53
CA VAL A 63 14.77 -28.10 29.05
C VAL A 63 14.19 -27.34 27.85
N VAL A 64 13.51 -28.02 26.92
CA VAL A 64 12.90 -27.39 25.75
C VAL A 64 11.80 -26.40 26.16
N VAL A 65 10.89 -26.77 27.06
CA VAL A 65 9.83 -25.85 27.50
C VAL A 65 10.37 -24.67 28.31
N ILE A 66 11.48 -24.85 29.04
CA ILE A 66 12.17 -23.76 29.74
C ILE A 66 12.75 -22.77 28.74
N ILE A 67 13.48 -23.25 27.72
CA ILE A 67 14.07 -22.38 26.69
C ILE A 67 12.96 -21.67 25.91
N LEU A 68 11.88 -22.37 25.54
CA LEU A 68 10.71 -21.76 24.89
C LEU A 68 10.03 -20.71 25.79
N GLY A 69 9.97 -20.94 27.11
CA GLY A 69 9.45 -19.97 28.07
C GLY A 69 10.30 -18.69 28.16
N ILE A 70 11.63 -18.83 28.16
CA ILE A 70 12.57 -17.70 28.15
C ILE A 70 12.47 -16.92 26.83
N LEU A 71 12.50 -17.62 25.70
CA LEU A 71 12.39 -17.00 24.38
C LEU A 71 11.03 -16.31 24.18
N GLY A 72 9.95 -16.93 24.65
CA GLY A 72 8.60 -16.36 24.58
C GLY A 72 8.46 -15.05 25.35
N ALA A 73 9.19 -14.88 26.46
CA ALA A 73 9.15 -13.65 27.26
C ALA A 73 9.87 -12.46 26.61
N LEU A 74 10.79 -12.69 25.67
CA LEU A 74 11.60 -11.64 25.04
C LEU A 74 11.03 -11.10 23.72
N VAL A 75 10.00 -11.74 23.17
CA VAL A 75 9.40 -11.30 21.90
C VAL A 75 8.35 -10.22 22.21
N VAL A 76 8.79 -8.96 22.20
CA VAL A 76 7.90 -7.80 22.09
C VAL A 76 7.94 -7.29 20.66
N PRO A 77 6.87 -7.45 19.85
CA PRO A 77 6.84 -6.87 18.53
C PRO A 77 6.74 -5.34 18.61
N GLN A 78 7.82 -4.62 18.27
CA GLN A 78 7.88 -3.14 18.22
C GLN A 78 7.09 -2.51 17.03
N ILE A 79 6.09 -3.20 16.49
CA ILE A 79 5.47 -2.86 15.19
C ILE A 79 4.32 -1.85 15.34
N LEU A 80 3.89 -1.55 16.56
CA LEU A 80 2.62 -0.84 16.81
C LEU A 80 2.62 0.64 16.33
N ASN A 81 3.77 1.30 16.20
CA ASN A 81 3.82 2.75 15.93
C ASN A 81 4.13 3.14 14.48
N ARG A 82 4.48 2.20 13.61
CA ARG A 82 4.85 2.51 12.21
C ARG A 82 3.70 3.06 11.36
N PRO A 83 2.45 2.56 11.51
CA PRO A 83 1.32 3.09 10.72
C PRO A 83 1.06 4.58 11.01
N GLU A 84 1.10 5.00 12.28
CA GLU A 84 0.83 6.40 12.65
C GLU A 84 1.95 7.34 12.18
N GLN A 85 3.21 6.92 12.26
CA GLN A 85 4.31 7.70 11.69
C GLN A 85 4.15 7.89 10.17
N ALA A 86 3.75 6.83 9.45
CA ALA A 86 3.51 6.92 8.01
C ALA A 86 2.33 7.86 7.69
N ARG A 87 1.27 7.85 8.50
CA ARG A 87 0.17 8.82 8.39
C ARG A 87 0.67 10.25 8.57
N ARG A 88 1.40 10.57 9.64
CA ARG A 88 1.94 11.94 9.81
C ARG A 88 2.80 12.39 8.63
N VAL A 89 3.66 11.51 8.11
CA VAL A 89 4.48 11.83 6.91
C VAL A 89 3.60 12.08 5.69
N LYS A 90 2.56 11.26 5.48
CA LYS A 90 1.60 11.46 4.39
C LYS A 90 0.89 12.81 4.51
N ALA A 91 0.39 13.17 5.70
CA ALA A 91 -0.27 14.45 5.93
C ALA A 91 0.66 15.63 5.59
N LYS A 92 1.92 15.59 6.02
CA LYS A 92 2.92 16.62 5.69
C LYS A 92 3.13 16.77 4.18
N ALA A 93 3.19 15.65 3.46
CA ALA A 93 3.35 15.65 2.01
C ALA A 93 2.10 16.19 1.29
N GLU A 94 0.90 15.86 1.78
CA GLU A 94 -0.37 16.38 1.27
C GLU A 94 -0.48 17.90 1.49
N ILE A 95 -0.13 18.40 2.67
CA ILE A 95 -0.07 19.85 2.93
C ILE A 95 0.93 20.53 1.99
N ALA A 96 2.12 19.96 1.78
CA ALA A 96 3.08 20.52 0.84
C ALA A 96 2.54 20.58 -0.61
N THR A 97 1.81 19.54 -1.03
CA THR A 97 1.15 19.50 -2.35
C THR A 97 0.06 20.56 -2.47
N LEU A 98 -0.80 20.68 -1.45
CA LEU A 98 -1.84 21.70 -1.39
C LEU A 98 -1.26 23.12 -1.44
N SER A 99 -0.19 23.38 -0.67
CA SER A 99 0.54 24.64 -0.68
C SER A 99 1.04 25.00 -2.08
N GLN A 100 1.62 24.04 -2.79
CA GLN A 100 2.09 24.25 -4.17
C GLN A 100 0.92 24.60 -5.11
N SER A 101 -0.21 23.90 -5.00
CA SER A 101 -1.41 24.19 -5.81
C SER A 101 -1.99 25.57 -5.48
N LEU A 102 -1.97 26.01 -4.23
CA LEU A 102 -2.38 27.36 -3.82
C LEU A 102 -1.45 28.44 -4.39
N ASP A 103 -0.15 28.20 -4.40
CA ASP A 103 0.83 29.12 -4.98
C ASP A 103 0.63 29.26 -6.50
N LEU A 104 0.32 28.17 -7.20
CA LEU A 104 -0.07 28.21 -8.61
C LEU A 104 -1.38 28.98 -8.82
N TYR A 105 -2.39 28.76 -7.98
CA TYR A 105 -3.64 29.51 -8.03
C TYR A 105 -3.38 31.02 -7.89
N LYS A 106 -2.54 31.41 -6.93
CA LYS A 106 -2.17 32.82 -6.73
C LYS A 106 -1.32 33.36 -7.87
N LEU A 107 -0.44 32.56 -8.46
CA LEU A 107 0.36 32.97 -9.61
C LEU A 107 -0.53 33.38 -10.78
N ASP A 108 -1.57 32.60 -11.06
CA ASP A 108 -2.49 32.86 -12.17
C ASP A 108 -3.47 34.01 -11.88
N ASN A 109 -3.96 34.10 -10.64
CA ASN A 109 -5.09 34.97 -10.29
C ASN A 109 -4.70 36.21 -9.49
N GLY A 110 -3.47 36.26 -8.95
CA GLY A 110 -2.93 37.34 -8.14
C GLY A 110 -3.27 37.27 -6.64
N PHE A 111 -4.15 36.36 -6.22
CA PHE A 111 -4.60 36.21 -4.84
C PHE A 111 -4.86 34.72 -4.51
N TYR A 112 -4.76 34.35 -3.22
CA TYR A 112 -5.19 33.03 -2.75
C TYR A 112 -6.73 32.96 -2.65
N PRO A 113 -7.34 31.77 -2.75
CA PRO A 113 -8.75 31.59 -2.44
C PRO A 113 -9.07 32.07 -1.01
N THR A 114 -10.28 32.57 -0.77
CA THR A 114 -10.72 32.94 0.58
C THR A 114 -11.01 31.69 1.42
N THR A 115 -11.04 31.82 2.75
CA THR A 115 -11.48 30.73 3.65
C THR A 115 -12.87 30.18 3.28
N GLU A 116 -13.80 31.03 2.84
CA GLU A 116 -15.15 30.61 2.43
C GLU A 116 -15.15 29.86 1.09
N GLN A 117 -14.26 30.23 0.16
CA GLN A 117 -14.05 29.48 -1.08
C GLN A 117 -13.37 28.12 -0.82
N GLY A 118 -12.51 28.06 0.19
CA GLY A 118 -11.85 26.84 0.65
C GLY A 118 -10.88 26.24 -0.36
N LEU A 119 -10.40 25.04 -0.06
CA LEU A 119 -9.53 24.26 -0.95
C LEU A 119 -10.28 23.77 -2.20
N GLN A 120 -11.61 23.77 -2.19
CA GLN A 120 -12.45 23.41 -3.34
C GLN A 120 -12.23 24.35 -4.53
N ALA A 121 -11.79 25.59 -4.28
CA ALA A 121 -11.39 26.54 -5.32
C ALA A 121 -10.21 26.06 -6.18
N LEU A 122 -9.43 25.10 -5.70
CA LEU A 122 -8.35 24.46 -6.45
C LEU A 122 -8.87 23.46 -7.48
N VAL A 123 -10.05 22.89 -7.27
CA VAL A 123 -10.63 21.86 -8.15
C VAL A 123 -11.71 22.44 -9.06
N GLN A 124 -12.50 23.37 -8.54
CA GLN A 124 -13.62 23.99 -9.26
C GLN A 124 -13.53 25.51 -9.17
N LYS A 125 -13.87 26.18 -10.28
CA LYS A 125 -13.85 27.65 -10.32
C LYS A 125 -14.82 28.23 -9.29
N PRO A 126 -14.36 29.02 -8.30
CA PRO A 126 -15.26 29.63 -7.33
C PRO A 126 -16.07 30.75 -7.99
N THR A 127 -17.38 30.76 -7.71
CA THR A 127 -18.32 31.77 -8.21
C THR A 127 -18.87 32.70 -7.11
N GLY A 128 -18.52 32.44 -5.86
CA GLY A 128 -18.97 33.18 -4.67
C GLY A 128 -17.93 33.12 -3.54
N GLY A 129 -18.28 33.68 -2.38
CA GLY A 129 -17.43 33.68 -1.18
C GLY A 129 -16.16 34.55 -1.27
N GLY A 130 -16.02 35.37 -2.31
CA GLY A 130 -14.83 36.20 -2.52
C GLY A 130 -14.71 36.70 -3.96
N PRO A 131 -13.54 37.29 -4.31
CA PRO A 131 -13.23 37.69 -5.68
C PRO A 131 -13.28 36.49 -6.63
N VAL A 132 -13.92 36.67 -7.79
CA VAL A 132 -13.97 35.63 -8.82
C VAL A 132 -12.65 35.65 -9.61
N PRO A 133 -11.94 34.52 -9.74
CA PRO A 133 -10.68 34.46 -10.47
C PRO A 133 -10.88 34.65 -11.96
N ASN A 134 -10.09 35.56 -12.54
CA ASN A 134 -10.15 35.90 -13.96
C ASN A 134 -9.42 34.89 -14.85
N ASN A 135 -8.30 34.34 -14.39
CA ASN A 135 -7.42 33.43 -15.13
C ASN A 135 -7.36 32.03 -14.49
N TRP A 136 -8.49 31.57 -13.93
CA TRP A 136 -8.58 30.25 -13.32
C TRP A 136 -8.32 29.15 -14.34
N ASN A 137 -7.40 28.23 -14.07
CA ASN A 137 -7.10 27.11 -14.95
C ASN A 137 -8.33 26.17 -15.09
N PRO A 138 -8.93 26.02 -16.29
CA PRO A 138 -10.09 25.14 -16.51
C PRO A 138 -9.90 23.68 -16.11
N GLU A 139 -8.66 23.20 -16.07
CA GLU A 139 -8.32 21.83 -15.63
C GLU A 139 -8.18 21.70 -14.10
N GLY A 140 -8.26 22.81 -13.36
CA GLY A 140 -7.96 22.87 -11.93
C GLY A 140 -6.46 22.96 -11.61
N TYR A 141 -6.16 23.04 -10.32
CA TYR A 141 -4.79 23.10 -9.76
C TYR A 141 -4.41 21.80 -9.05
N ILE A 142 -5.40 20.96 -8.75
CA ILE A 142 -5.25 19.62 -8.18
C ILE A 142 -6.45 18.76 -8.65
N GLY A 143 -6.27 17.45 -8.76
CA GLY A 143 -7.34 16.55 -9.24
C GLY A 143 -8.54 16.47 -8.29
N ASP A 144 -8.27 16.32 -7.00
CA ASP A 144 -9.26 16.32 -5.93
C ASP A 144 -8.62 16.89 -4.65
N VAL A 145 -9.45 17.41 -3.73
CA VAL A 145 -8.98 17.83 -2.41
C VAL A 145 -8.85 16.57 -1.56
N PRO A 146 -7.63 16.15 -1.18
CA PRO A 146 -7.46 14.98 -0.33
C PRO A 146 -8.04 15.26 1.05
N LYS A 147 -8.52 14.18 1.69
CA LYS A 147 -8.73 14.16 3.13
C LYS A 147 -7.42 13.81 3.81
N ASP A 148 -7.26 14.27 5.04
CA ASP A 148 -6.11 13.90 5.83
C ASP A 148 -6.06 12.36 6.07
N PRO A 149 -4.93 11.83 6.55
CA PRO A 149 -4.75 10.39 6.75
C PRO A 149 -5.68 9.74 7.79
N TRP A 150 -6.38 10.54 8.60
CA TRP A 150 -7.38 10.08 9.57
C TRP A 150 -8.82 10.28 9.07
N GLY A 151 -9.00 10.87 7.89
CA GLY A 151 -10.27 11.02 7.19
C GLY A 151 -10.97 12.36 7.42
N ASN A 152 -10.30 13.31 8.07
CA ASN A 152 -10.81 14.66 8.28
C ASN A 152 -10.49 15.56 7.08
N GLU A 153 -11.20 16.68 6.98
CA GLU A 153 -10.86 17.71 6.00
C GLU A 153 -9.71 18.56 6.53
N TYR A 154 -8.82 19.01 5.63
CA TYR A 154 -7.82 20.00 5.98
C TYR A 154 -8.49 21.33 6.28
N ILE A 155 -8.06 21.99 7.35
CA ILE A 155 -8.49 23.33 7.67
C ILE A 155 -7.62 24.29 6.87
N PHE A 156 -8.26 25.20 6.15
CA PHE A 156 -7.61 26.20 5.31
C PHE A 156 -8.08 27.58 5.70
N ILE A 157 -7.14 28.48 5.99
CA ILE A 157 -7.43 29.86 6.40
C ILE A 157 -6.66 30.81 5.49
N SER A 158 -7.39 31.76 4.86
CA SER A 158 -6.79 32.85 4.09
C SER A 158 -7.55 34.17 4.29
N PRO A 159 -6.87 35.26 4.72
CA PRO A 159 -5.43 35.35 5.02
C PRO A 159 -5.01 34.48 6.22
N GLY A 160 -3.79 33.94 6.19
CA GLY A 160 -3.24 33.14 7.28
C GLY A 160 -3.07 33.93 8.57
N VAL A 161 -3.19 33.24 9.71
CA VAL A 161 -2.96 33.76 11.06
C VAL A 161 -1.47 33.73 11.40
N HIS A 162 -0.80 32.64 11.07
CA HIS A 162 0.63 32.38 11.33
C HIS A 162 1.50 32.77 10.13
N SER A 163 0.97 32.62 8.91
CA SER A 163 1.68 32.91 7.67
C SER A 163 1.05 34.09 6.92
N PRO A 164 1.85 34.96 6.25
CA PRO A 164 1.32 36.13 5.54
C PRO A 164 0.45 35.80 4.31
N GLY A 165 0.38 34.53 3.90
CA GLY A 165 -0.42 34.07 2.77
C GLY A 165 -1.66 33.32 3.22
N PHE A 166 -1.45 32.05 3.56
CA PHE A 166 -2.48 31.13 4.02
C PHE A 166 -1.89 30.19 5.06
N ASP A 167 -2.78 29.57 5.80
CA ASP A 167 -2.47 28.51 6.75
C ASP A 167 -3.25 27.24 6.36
N ILE A 168 -2.56 26.09 6.43
CA ILE A 168 -3.20 24.77 6.33
C ILE A 168 -2.81 23.95 7.54
N GLU A 169 -3.80 23.34 8.17
CA GLU A 169 -3.61 22.47 9.33
C GLU A 169 -4.45 21.19 9.21
N SER A 170 -3.98 20.12 9.85
CA SER A 170 -4.72 18.88 10.09
C SER A 170 -4.62 18.57 11.57
N TYR A 171 -5.75 18.33 12.21
CA TYR A 171 -5.88 18.05 13.65
C TYR A 171 -5.39 16.66 14.07
N GLY A 172 -4.48 16.05 13.31
CA GLY A 172 -3.88 14.78 13.67
C GLY A 172 -4.88 13.63 13.91
N GLN A 173 -4.50 12.74 14.82
CA GLN A 173 -5.23 11.50 15.09
C GLN A 173 -6.56 11.71 15.83
N ASP A 174 -6.66 12.71 16.69
CA ASP A 174 -7.84 12.96 17.52
C ASP A 174 -8.87 13.87 16.85
N GLY A 175 -8.47 14.60 15.81
CA GLY A 175 -9.36 15.47 15.04
C GLY A 175 -9.74 16.74 15.82
N VAL A 176 -8.95 17.11 16.83
CA VAL A 176 -9.17 18.30 17.67
C VAL A 176 -7.91 19.17 17.64
N ASP A 177 -8.10 20.48 17.63
CA ASP A 177 -7.02 21.47 17.75
C ASP A 177 -6.11 21.19 18.96
N GLY A 178 -4.80 21.13 18.72
CA GLY A 178 -3.75 20.86 19.67
C GLY A 178 -3.25 19.40 19.68
N GLY A 179 -3.35 18.77 20.84
CA GLY A 179 -2.89 17.39 21.05
C GLY A 179 -1.37 17.21 21.31
N GLU A 180 -0.98 15.97 21.60
CA GLU A 180 0.42 15.58 21.84
C GLU A 180 0.77 14.29 21.06
N GLY A 181 2.05 14.15 20.67
CA GLY A 181 2.56 12.93 20.06
C GLY A 181 1.98 12.64 18.67
N PHE A 182 1.06 11.67 18.57
CA PHE A 182 0.36 11.36 17.32
C PHE A 182 -0.96 12.12 17.15
N ALA A 183 -1.49 12.68 18.24
CA ALA A 183 -2.61 13.60 18.22
C ALA A 183 -2.17 15.03 17.91
N GLU A 184 -0.88 15.35 18.03
CA GLU A 184 -0.33 16.66 17.70
C GLU A 184 -0.63 17.05 16.24
N ASP A 185 -1.17 18.26 16.11
CA ASP A 185 -1.46 18.91 14.83
C ASP A 185 -0.29 18.90 13.86
N ILE A 186 -0.65 18.98 12.58
CA ILE A 186 0.29 19.10 11.49
C ILE A 186 -0.02 20.38 10.74
N GLU A 187 0.84 21.38 10.96
CA GLU A 187 0.64 22.76 10.52
C GLU A 187 1.59 23.12 9.38
N SER A 188 1.13 23.91 8.41
CA SER A 188 1.92 24.32 7.24
C SER A 188 3.16 25.15 7.61
N TRP A 189 3.09 25.95 8.67
CA TRP A 189 4.21 26.79 9.13
C TRP A 189 5.25 26.01 9.97
N ASN A 190 4.94 24.79 10.42
CA ASN A 190 5.81 23.95 11.25
C ASN A 190 6.27 22.67 10.53
N LEU A 191 6.13 22.59 9.20
CA LEU A 191 6.50 21.38 8.44
C LEU A 191 7.99 21.07 8.47
N ASN A 192 8.84 22.08 8.64
CA ASN A 192 10.28 21.94 8.67
C ASN A 192 10.86 22.75 9.86
N PRO A 193 11.01 22.15 11.05
CA PRO A 193 11.64 22.84 12.16
C PRO A 193 13.08 23.18 11.78
N SER A 194 13.48 24.42 12.08
CA SER A 194 14.82 24.98 11.79
C SER A 194 15.94 24.22 12.50
#